data_AF-A0A699X808-F1
#
_entry.id   AF-A0A699X808-F1
#
_cell.length_a   1.000
_cell.length_b   1.000
_cell.length_c   1.000
_cell.angle_alpha   90.00
_cell.angle_beta   90.00
_cell.angle_gamma   90.00
#
_symmetry.space_group_name_H-M   'P 1'
#
loop_
_entity.id
_entity.type
_entity.pdbx_description
1 polymer ?
#
loop_
_entity_poly.entity_id
_entity_poly.type
_entity_poly.pdbx_seq_one_letter_code
_entity_poly.pdbx_strand_id
1 'polypeptide(L)'
;LQKEREARGDVQNAAAAKRKQLLQDAKTMTVARYADDAELNDELKERGHWNDPAAGFLKKKKAGRSITGKPLYTGAFQPNRYGIRPGHRWDGVDRGNG
;
A
#
# COMPACT_ATOMS: atom_id res chain seq x y z
N LEU A 1 -13.38 -20.39 -7.84
CA LEU A 1 -12.82 -19.83 -6.58
C LEU A 1 -11.30 -20.01 -6.42
N GLN A 2 -10.75 -21.20 -6.15
CA GLN A 2 -9.29 -21.35 -6.00
C GLN A 2 -8.53 -21.03 -7.30
N LYS A 3 -8.94 -21.64 -8.42
CA LYS A 3 -8.37 -21.37 -9.76
C LYS A 3 -8.40 -19.89 -10.17
N GLU A 4 -9.47 -19.16 -9.84
CA GLU A 4 -9.59 -17.73 -10.14
C GLU A 4 -8.65 -16.88 -9.29
N ARG A 5 -8.40 -17.28 -8.05
CA ARG A 5 -7.47 -16.62 -7.15
C ARG A 5 -6.02 -16.83 -7.61
N GLU A 6 -5.69 -18.02 -8.08
CA GLU A 6 -4.38 -18.36 -8.65
C GLU A 6 -4.12 -17.64 -9.97
N ALA A 7 -5.16 -17.42 -10.78
CA ALA A 7 -5.07 -16.64 -12.01
C ALA A 7 -4.85 -15.13 -11.77
N ARG A 8 -5.23 -14.62 -10.59
CA ARG A 8 -5.04 -13.21 -10.22
C ARG A 8 -3.65 -13.00 -9.62
N GLY A 9 -3.13 -11.79 -9.83
CA GLY A 9 -1.86 -11.38 -9.22
C GLY A 9 -1.95 -11.23 -7.70
N ASP A 10 -0.83 -11.42 -7.01
CA ASP A 10 -0.67 -11.26 -5.55
C ASP A 10 -1.27 -9.94 -5.02
N VAL A 11 -1.02 -8.82 -5.71
CA VAL A 11 -1.52 -7.50 -5.32
C VAL A 11 -3.04 -7.41 -5.47
N GLN A 12 -3.61 -8.01 -6.52
CA GLN A 12 -5.06 -8.04 -6.74
C GLN A 12 -5.74 -8.87 -5.66
N ASN A 13 -5.13 -10.01 -5.28
CA ASN A 13 -5.61 -10.85 -4.20
C ASN A 13 -5.57 -10.14 -2.85
N ALA A 14 -4.47 -9.43 -2.54
CA ALA A 14 -4.35 -8.62 -1.33
C ALA A 14 -5.38 -7.47 -1.30
N ALA A 15 -5.58 -6.79 -2.43
CA ALA A 15 -6.58 -5.73 -2.55
C ALA A 15 -8.01 -6.26 -2.36
N ALA A 16 -8.33 -7.43 -2.92
CA ALA A 16 -9.63 -8.07 -2.73
C ALA A 16 -9.86 -8.45 -1.26
N ALA A 17 -8.83 -8.96 -0.56
CA ALA A 17 -8.90 -9.25 0.87
C ALA A 17 -9.14 -7.97 1.69
N LYS A 18 -8.38 -6.90 1.42
CA LYS A 18 -8.56 -5.59 2.08
C LYS A 18 -9.96 -5.02 1.84
N ARG A 19 -10.47 -5.08 0.61
CA ARG A 19 -11.83 -4.65 0.28
C ARG A 19 -12.89 -5.42 1.09
N LYS A 20 -12.71 -6.73 1.25
CA LYS A 20 -13.60 -7.55 2.06
C LYS A 20 -13.58 -7.12 3.53
N GLN A 21 -12.40 -6.84 4.09
CA GLN A 21 -12.25 -6.33 5.46
C GLN A 21 -12.96 -4.99 5.63
N LEU A 22 -12.69 -4.02 4.75
CA LEU A 22 -13.35 -2.71 4.76
C LEU A 22 -14.89 -2.82 4.73
N LEU A 23 -15.44 -3.77 3.97
CA LEU A 23 -16.88 -4.02 3.96
C LEU A 23 -17.42 -4.63 5.25
N GLN A 24 -16.61 -5.37 6.01
CA GLN A 24 -17.02 -5.85 7.34
C GLN A 24 -16.96 -4.71 8.35
N ASP A 25 -15.87 -3.95 8.35
CA ASP A 25 -15.67 -2.83 9.27
C ASP A 25 -16.76 -1.76 9.06
N ALA A 26 -17.10 -1.49 7.80
CA ALA A 26 -18.17 -0.56 7.43
C ALA A 26 -19.57 -0.94 7.97
N LYS A 27 -19.81 -2.19 8.37
CA LYS A 27 -21.10 -2.60 8.97
C LYS A 27 -21.28 -2.02 10.37
N THR A 28 -20.19 -1.82 11.09
CA THR A 28 -20.20 -1.31 12.47
C THR A 28 -19.79 0.15 12.55
N MET A 29 -19.23 0.72 11.48
CA MET A 29 -18.88 2.14 11.40
C MET A 29 -20.11 3.04 11.44
N THR A 30 -19.96 4.18 12.12
CA THR A 30 -20.96 5.26 12.10
C THR A 30 -20.84 6.08 10.81
N VAL A 31 -21.95 6.68 10.38
CA VAL A 31 -21.98 7.51 9.16
C VAL A 31 -21.25 8.85 9.37
N ALA A 32 -21.40 9.44 10.55
CA ALA A 32 -20.74 10.69 10.92
C ALA A 32 -19.36 10.41 11.55
N ARG A 33 -18.41 11.32 11.26
CA ARG A 33 -17.10 11.39 11.92
C ARG A 33 -17.08 12.62 12.83
N TYR A 34 -16.46 12.49 14.00
CA TYR A 34 -16.31 13.55 14.99
C TYR A 34 -14.83 13.83 15.27
N ALA A 35 -14.55 14.87 16.05
CA ALA A 35 -13.18 15.28 16.38
C ALA A 35 -12.40 14.23 17.18
N ASP A 36 -13.11 13.35 17.89
CA ASP A 36 -12.58 12.27 18.73
C ASP A 36 -12.48 10.91 18.00
N ASP A 37 -12.76 10.85 16.69
CA ASP A 37 -12.62 9.63 15.88
C ASP A 37 -11.16 9.13 15.90
N ALA A 38 -10.94 7.98 16.56
CA ALA A 38 -9.59 7.46 16.80
C ALA A 38 -8.87 7.06 15.51
N GLU A 39 -9.56 6.41 14.58
CA GLU A 39 -8.97 5.95 13.32
C GLU A 39 -8.53 7.13 12.44
N LEU A 40 -9.39 8.14 12.31
CA LEU A 40 -9.07 9.36 11.57
C LEU A 40 -7.90 10.10 12.21
N ASN A 41 -7.90 10.23 13.54
CA ASN A 41 -6.84 10.93 14.25
C ASN A 41 -5.48 10.22 14.09
N ASP A 42 -5.46 8.90 14.08
CA ASP A 42 -4.23 8.14 13.84
C ASP A 42 -3.76 8.28 12.38
N GLU A 43 -4.67 8.27 11.40
CA GLU A 43 -4.32 8.55 9.99
C GLU A 43 -3.70 9.95 9.83
N LEU A 44 -4.27 10.97 10.49
CA LEU A 44 -3.79 12.34 10.44
C LEU A 44 -2.40 12.49 11.08
N LYS A 45 -2.13 11.81 12.20
CA LYS A 45 -0.79 11.78 12.82
C LYS A 45 0.26 11.13 11.93
N GLU A 46 -0.13 10.13 11.14
CA GLU A 46 0.79 9.45 10.21
C GLU A 46 1.13 10.27 8.96
N ARG A 47 0.33 11.29 8.64
CA ARG A 47 0.53 12.13 7.45
C ARG A 47 1.79 12.97 7.61
N GLY A 48 2.80 12.65 6.81
CA GLY A 48 4.04 13.43 6.73
C GLY A 48 3.80 14.80 6.09
N HIS A 49 4.40 15.84 6.67
CA HIS A 49 4.38 17.21 6.14
C HIS A 49 5.76 17.55 5.56
N TRP A 50 5.78 18.14 4.37
CA TRP A 50 7.03 18.38 3.64
C TRP A 50 7.93 19.46 4.25
N ASN A 51 7.35 20.39 5.02
CA ASN A 51 8.05 21.53 5.65
C ASN A 51 7.95 21.49 7.19
N ASP A 52 7.86 20.29 7.76
CA ASP A 52 7.84 20.13 9.22
C ASP A 52 9.28 20.14 9.78
N PRO A 53 9.65 21.12 10.63
CA PRO A 53 10.98 21.15 11.24
C PRO A 53 11.26 19.91 12.10
N ALA A 54 10.21 19.24 12.61
CA ALA A 54 10.36 18.03 13.39
C ALA A 54 10.61 16.77 12.54
N ALA A 55 10.42 16.83 11.21
CA ALA A 55 10.50 15.67 10.31
C ALA A 55 11.82 14.89 10.43
N GLY A 56 12.93 15.58 10.70
CA GLY A 56 14.25 14.98 10.89
C GLY A 56 14.41 14.13 12.15
N PHE A 57 13.57 14.34 13.17
CA PHE A 57 13.61 13.57 14.41
C PHE A 57 12.80 12.26 14.34
N LEU A 58 11.92 12.11 13.35
CA LEU A 58 11.12 10.89 13.19
C LEU A 58 11.96 9.73 12.63
N LYS A 59 11.69 8.51 13.12
CA LYS A 59 12.30 7.29 12.58
C LYS A 59 11.70 7.00 11.19
N LYS A 60 12.56 6.79 10.20
CA LYS A 60 12.15 6.35 8.85
C LYS A 60 11.45 4.99 8.92
N LYS A 61 10.25 4.87 8.32
CA LYS A 61 9.57 3.58 8.14
C LYS A 61 10.43 2.68 7.23
N LYS A 62 10.49 1.37 7.52
CA LYS A 62 11.28 0.40 6.72
C LYS A 62 10.76 0.35 5.29
N ALA A 63 11.52 0.89 4.34
CA ALA A 63 11.20 0.80 2.92
C ALA A 63 11.48 -0.62 2.36
N GLY A 64 10.87 -0.95 1.22
CA GLY A 64 11.32 -2.09 0.39
C GLY A 64 10.60 -3.42 0.58
N ARG A 65 9.48 -3.48 1.31
CA ARG A 65 8.59 -4.65 1.32
C ARG A 65 7.31 -4.38 0.54
N SER A 66 6.82 -5.40 -0.17
CA SER A 66 5.53 -5.38 -0.85
C SER A 66 4.38 -5.48 0.15
N ILE A 67 3.16 -5.23 -0.33
CA ILE A 67 1.92 -5.52 0.42
C ILE A 67 1.82 -7.00 0.86
N THR A 68 2.50 -7.90 0.15
CA THR A 68 2.58 -9.34 0.48
C THR A 68 3.80 -9.70 1.33
N GLY A 69 4.57 -8.71 1.81
CA GLY A 69 5.76 -8.91 2.64
C GLY A 69 7.03 -9.33 1.89
N LYS A 70 6.96 -9.49 0.57
CA LYS A 70 8.09 -9.89 -0.29
C LYS A 70 9.04 -8.71 -0.51
N PRO A 71 10.36 -8.92 -0.68
CA PRO A 71 11.29 -7.85 -1.00
C PRO A 71 10.98 -7.26 -2.39
N LEU A 72 11.05 -5.93 -2.47
CA LEU A 72 10.87 -5.16 -3.70
C LEU A 72 12.21 -4.77 -4.30
N TYR A 73 12.19 -4.47 -5.59
CA TYR A 73 13.33 -3.89 -6.28
C TYR A 73 13.71 -2.52 -5.68
N THR A 74 15.01 -2.30 -5.52
CA THR A 74 15.59 -1.13 -4.85
C THR A 74 15.96 0.00 -5.82
N GLY A 75 16.14 -0.29 -7.11
CA GLY A 75 16.48 0.70 -8.13
C GLY A 75 15.27 1.45 -8.69
N ALA A 76 15.55 2.38 -9.61
CA ALA A 76 14.53 3.09 -10.37
C ALA A 76 13.80 2.14 -11.34
N PHE A 77 12.50 2.38 -11.55
CA PHE A 77 11.65 1.57 -12.42
C PHE A 77 10.62 2.46 -13.13
N GLN A 78 10.14 2.00 -14.28
CA GLN A 78 9.12 2.73 -15.05
C GLN A 78 7.75 2.69 -14.34
N PRO A 79 6.98 3.78 -14.38
CA PRO A 79 5.63 3.77 -13.83
C PRO A 79 4.71 2.86 -14.65
N ASN A 80 3.75 2.22 -13.98
CA ASN A 80 2.69 1.46 -14.65
C ASN A 80 1.31 1.89 -14.13
N ARG A 81 0.28 1.55 -14.91
CA ARG A 81 -1.12 1.91 -14.65
C ARG A 81 -1.61 1.55 -13.24
N TYR A 82 -1.04 0.50 -12.65
CA TYR A 82 -1.48 -0.05 -11.36
C TYR A 82 -0.58 0.35 -10.20
N GLY A 83 0.48 1.13 -10.43
CA GLY A 83 1.47 1.50 -9.42
C GLY A 83 2.20 0.32 -8.78
N ILE A 84 2.22 -0.86 -9.43
CA ILE A 84 2.82 -2.07 -8.86
C ILE A 84 4.34 -2.00 -9.06
N ARG A 85 5.08 -2.07 -7.95
CA ARG A 85 6.55 -2.05 -8.00
C ARG A 85 7.10 -3.41 -8.45
N PRO A 86 8.22 -3.44 -9.21
CA PRO A 86 8.88 -4.68 -9.56
C PRO A 86 9.41 -5.42 -8.33
N GLY A 87 9.40 -6.76 -8.41
CA GLY A 87 9.95 -7.62 -7.37
C GLY A 87 11.47 -7.54 -7.32
N HIS A 88 12.05 -7.91 -6.18
CA HIS A 88 13.51 -7.83 -5.95
C HIS A 88 14.39 -8.54 -7.01
N ARG A 89 13.85 -9.55 -7.71
CA ARG A 89 14.59 -10.34 -8.72
C ARG A 89 14.56 -9.73 -10.13
N TRP A 90 13.88 -8.60 -10.33
CA TRP A 90 13.93 -7.91 -11.61
C TRP A 90 15.34 -7.34 -11.85
N ASP A 91 15.84 -7.49 -13.07
CA ASP A 91 17.22 -7.13 -13.47
C ASP A 91 17.39 -5.64 -13.80
N GLY A 92 16.31 -4.85 -13.75
CA GLY A 92 16.34 -3.43 -14.04
C GLY A 92 16.19 -3.05 -15.51
N VAL A 93 16.13 -4.04 -16.42
CA VAL A 93 16.00 -3.80 -17.85
C VAL A 93 14.52 -3.80 -18.25
N ASP A 94 14.07 -2.70 -18.86
CA ASP A 94 12.73 -2.58 -19.40
C ASP A 94 12.58 -3.37 -20.70
N ARG A 95 11.51 -4.15 -20.80
CA ARG A 95 11.21 -5.06 -21.91
C ARG A 95 9.73 -4.97 -22.34
N GLY A 96 9.19 -3.75 -22.34
CA GLY A 96 7.83 -3.46 -22.81
C GLY A 96 7.74 -3.17 -24.32
N ASN A 97 6.53 -3.28 -24.87
CA ASN A 97 6.24 -3.00 -26.28
C ASN A 97 5.85 -1.53 -26.56
N GLY A 98 5.82 -0.67 -25.53
CA GLY A 98 5.19 0.65 -25.59
C GLY A 98 3.72 0.58 -25.17
#